data_AF-A0A151PE87-F1
#
_entry.id   AF-A0A151PE87-F1
#
_cell.length_a   1.000
_cell.length_b   1.000
_cell.length_c   1.000
_cell.angle_alpha   90.00
_cell.angle_beta   90.00
_cell.angle_gamma   90.00
#
_symmetry.space_group_name_H-M   'P 1'
#
loop_
_entity.id
_entity.type
_entity.pdbx_description
1 polymer ?
#
loop_
_entity_poly.entity_id
_entity_poly.type
_entity_poly.pdbx_seq_one_letter_code
_entity_poly.pdbx_strand_id
1 'polypeptide(L)'
;MPRTVAPPEGCRERAAPGDTLQIHYTGSLEDGRVVDTSLARDPLQLELGKRQVIPGLEQGLLDMCVGEKRRVIIPPNLAYGKRGSPPAIPGNPLSREPGLGA
;
A
#
# COMPACT_ATOMS: atom_id res chain seq x y z
N MET A 1 0.94 17.70 10.13
CA MET A 1 2.39 17.49 10.21
C MET A 1 2.64 15.99 10.27
N PRO A 2 3.07 15.30 9.20
CA PRO A 2 3.40 13.88 9.33
C PRO A 2 4.69 13.76 10.15
N ARG A 3 4.62 13.06 11.29
CA ARG A 3 5.81 12.69 12.07
C ARG A 3 6.57 11.63 11.28
N THR A 4 7.67 12.03 10.65
CA THR A 4 8.65 11.08 10.12
C THR A 4 9.33 10.39 11.31
N VAL A 5 9.02 9.11 11.53
CA VAL A 5 9.83 8.26 12.40
C VAL A 5 11.16 8.09 11.68
N ALA A 6 12.25 8.57 12.28
CA ALA A 6 13.57 8.56 11.65
C ALA A 6 13.96 7.15 11.15
N PRO A 7 14.62 7.01 9.98
CA PRO A 7 15.12 5.73 9.54
C PRO A 7 16.11 5.17 10.56
N PRO A 8 16.13 3.85 10.82
CA PRO A 8 17.07 3.24 11.75
C PRO A 8 18.50 3.59 11.35
N GLU A 9 19.32 4.03 12.32
CA GLU A 9 20.74 4.32 12.11
C GLU A 9 21.44 3.07 11.57
N GLY A 10 21.81 3.09 10.29
CA GLY A 10 22.44 1.93 9.62
C GLY A 10 21.64 1.26 8.51
N CYS A 11 20.71 1.97 7.86
CA CYS A 11 20.10 1.50 6.63
C CYS A 11 21.13 1.36 5.49
N ARG A 12 21.80 0.19 5.44
CA ARG A 12 22.81 -0.15 4.43
C ARG A 12 22.18 -0.66 3.14
N GLU A 13 20.99 -1.26 3.24
CA GLU A 13 20.25 -1.84 2.12
C GLU A 13 18.86 -1.23 2.10
N ARG A 14 18.58 -0.48 1.02
CA ARG A 14 17.29 0.13 0.73
C ARG A 14 16.64 -0.68 -0.37
N ALA A 15 15.34 -0.89 -0.22
CA ALA A 15 14.56 -1.57 -1.23
C ALA A 15 14.54 -0.78 -2.55
N ALA A 16 14.98 -1.42 -3.63
CA ALA A 16 15.05 -0.88 -4.97
C ALA A 16 14.26 -1.73 -5.97
N PRO A 17 13.90 -1.19 -7.16
CA PRO A 17 13.26 -1.97 -8.21
C PRO A 17 14.13 -3.19 -8.61
N GLY A 18 13.52 -4.37 -8.67
CA GLY A 18 14.18 -5.65 -8.91
C GLY A 18 14.48 -6.46 -7.64
N ASP A 19 14.41 -5.84 -6.46
CA ASP A 19 14.62 -6.56 -5.21
C ASP A 19 13.41 -7.43 -4.86
N THR A 20 13.69 -8.59 -4.26
CA THR A 20 12.67 -9.45 -3.67
C THR A 20 12.53 -9.11 -2.20
N LEU A 21 11.34 -8.64 -1.80
CA LEU A 21 11.01 -8.27 -0.43
C LEU A 21 10.09 -9.30 0.21
N GLN A 22 10.25 -9.49 1.51
CA GLN A 22 9.30 -10.21 2.36
C GLN A 22 8.72 -9.25 3.39
N ILE A 23 7.41 -9.00 3.33
CA ILE A 23 6.76 -7.99 4.18
C ILE A 23 5.60 -8.57 4.98
N HIS A 24 5.52 -8.16 6.25
CA HIS A 24 4.26 -8.20 6.99
C HIS A 24 3.50 -6.89 6.80
N TYR A 25 2.21 -6.97 6.52
CA TYR A 25 1.35 -5.82 6.29
C TYR A 25 0.01 -5.98 7.01
N THR A 26 -0.61 -4.85 7.28
CA THR A 26 -2.01 -4.77 7.70
C THR A 26 -2.67 -3.70 6.84
N GLY A 27 -3.58 -4.12 5.98
CA GLY A 27 -4.42 -3.23 5.18
C GLY A 27 -5.68 -2.91 5.96
N SER A 28 -5.95 -1.62 6.18
CA SER A 28 -7.21 -1.15 6.73
C SER A 28 -7.78 -0.02 5.88
N LEU A 29 -9.10 0.11 5.87
CA LEU A 29 -9.81 1.24 5.29
C LEU A 29 -9.64 2.49 6.18
N GLU A 30 -10.02 3.66 5.64
CA GLU A 30 -9.97 4.93 6.38
C GLU A 30 -10.87 4.92 7.63
N ASP A 31 -11.93 4.11 7.63
CA ASP A 31 -12.83 3.90 8.78
C ASP A 31 -12.23 3.00 9.88
N GLY A 32 -11.01 2.48 9.67
CA GLY A 32 -10.31 1.60 10.61
C GLY A 32 -10.61 0.11 10.46
N ARG A 33 -11.51 -0.29 9.55
CA ARG A 33 -11.77 -1.71 9.28
C ARG A 33 -10.57 -2.36 8.62
N VAL A 34 -10.02 -3.39 9.26
CA VAL A 34 -8.97 -4.22 8.67
C VAL A 34 -9.57 -5.08 7.57
N VAL A 35 -9.05 -4.94 6.36
CA VAL A 35 -9.48 -5.72 5.19
C VAL A 35 -8.60 -6.94 4.99
N ASP A 36 -7.33 -6.84 5.36
CA ASP A 36 -6.39 -7.95 5.29
C ASP A 36 -5.19 -7.71 6.22
N THR A 37 -4.60 -8.80 6.72
CA THR A 37 -3.34 -8.74 7.48
C THR A 37 -2.52 -9.99 7.27
N SER A 38 -1.21 -9.82 7.07
CA SER A 38 -0.26 -10.93 7.01
C SER A 38 0.44 -11.21 8.34
N LEU A 39 0.03 -10.59 9.45
CA LEU A 39 0.66 -10.84 10.76
C LEU A 39 0.36 -12.24 11.32
N ALA A 40 -0.74 -12.86 10.90
CA ALA A 40 -1.16 -14.20 11.33
C ALA A 40 -0.75 -15.32 10.34
N ARG A 41 0.02 -14.99 9.29
CA ARG A 41 0.45 -15.91 8.23
C ARG A 41 1.89 -15.62 7.81
N ASP A 42 2.41 -16.40 6.88
CA ASP A 42 3.73 -16.15 6.29
C ASP A 42 3.81 -14.75 5.64
N PRO A 43 5.00 -14.11 5.68
CA PRO A 43 5.21 -12.81 5.07
C PRO A 43 4.93 -12.87 3.57
N LEU A 44 4.38 -11.78 3.03
CA LEU A 44 4.14 -11.68 1.60
C LEU A 44 5.48 -11.45 0.89
N GLN A 45 5.84 -12.38 0.01
CA GLN A 45 6.97 -12.24 -0.88
C GLN A 45 6.54 -11.54 -2.17
N LEU A 46 7.24 -10.47 -2.53
CA LEU A 46 7.00 -9.73 -3.77
C LEU A 46 8.32 -9.20 -4.35
N GLU A 47 8.35 -9.03 -5.67
CA GLU A 47 9.47 -8.38 -6.37
C GLU A 47 9.07 -6.95 -6.74
N LEU A 48 9.88 -5.97 -6.34
CA LEU A 48 9.61 -4.56 -6.58
C LEU A 48 9.71 -4.22 -8.08
N GLY A 49 8.69 -3.55 -8.60
CA GLY A 49 8.63 -3.11 -10.00
C GLY A 49 7.97 -4.11 -10.94
N LYS A 50 7.47 -5.24 -10.41
CA LYS A 50 6.69 -6.23 -11.17
C LYS A 50 5.18 -5.99 -11.11
N ARG A 51 4.70 -4.98 -10.38
CA ARG A 51 3.27 -4.67 -10.22
C ARG A 51 2.46 -5.87 -9.70
N GLN A 52 3.08 -6.66 -8.82
CA GLN A 52 2.43 -7.82 -8.17
C GLN A 52 1.44 -7.39 -7.08
N VAL A 53 1.62 -6.18 -6.55
CA VAL A 53 0.75 -5.54 -5.58
C VAL A 53 0.21 -4.23 -6.14
N ILE A 54 -0.71 -3.60 -5.41
CA ILE A 54 -1.25 -2.30 -5.79
C ILE A 54 -0.14 -1.25 -5.95
N PRO A 55 -0.21 -0.36 -6.95
CA PRO A 55 0.85 0.61 -7.25
C PRO A 55 1.30 1.46 -6.06
N GLY A 56 0.35 1.89 -5.22
CA GLY A 56 0.67 2.72 -4.06
C GLY A 56 1.43 1.96 -2.96
N LEU A 57 1.25 0.64 -2.86
CA LEU A 57 2.03 -0.18 -1.94
C LEU A 57 3.44 -0.36 -2.48
N GLU A 58 3.59 -0.68 -3.77
CA GLU A 58 4.90 -0.79 -4.42
C GLU A 58 5.71 0.51 -4.28
N GLN A 59 5.06 1.67 -4.49
CA GLN A 59 5.68 2.98 -4.26
C GLN A 59 6.03 3.25 -2.79
N GLY A 60 5.21 2.79 -1.85
CA GLY A 60 5.46 2.97 -0.42
C GLY A 60 6.62 2.15 0.14
N LEU A 61 6.94 1.04 -0.54
CA LEU A 61 8.04 0.14 -0.22
C LEU A 61 9.39 0.61 -0.80
N LEU A 62 9.39 1.52 -1.77
CA LEU A 62 10.63 2.11 -2.29
C LEU A 62 11.37 2.84 -1.16
N ASP A 63 12.69 2.68 -1.16
CA ASP A 63 13.59 3.28 -0.17
C ASP A 63 13.29 2.86 1.28
N MET A 64 12.50 1.80 1.51
CA MET A 64 12.36 1.22 2.85
C MET A 64 13.64 0.48 3.23
N CYS A 65 14.00 0.61 4.50
CA CYS A 65 15.08 -0.15 5.10
C CYS A 65 14.58 -1.49 5.62
N VAL A 66 15.45 -2.51 5.61
CA VAL A 66 15.13 -3.80 6.24
C VAL A 66 14.82 -3.58 7.72
N GLY A 67 13.65 -4.08 8.17
CA GLY A 67 13.16 -3.92 9.54
C GLY A 67 12.46 -2.58 9.83
N GLU A 68 12.39 -1.66 8.87
CA GLU A 68 11.59 -0.43 9.01
C GLU A 68 10.10 -0.77 9.07
N LYS A 69 9.35 0.02 9.84
CA LYS A 69 7.89 -0.01 9.85
C LYS A 69 7.39 1.35 9.38
N ARG A 70 6.57 1.35 8.32
CA ARG A 70 6.00 2.57 7.75
C ARG A 70 4.49 2.43 7.59
N ARG A 71 3.77 3.52 7.85
CA ARG A 71 2.36 3.65 7.49
C ARG A 71 2.27 4.38 6.16
N VAL A 72 1.66 3.74 5.17
CA VAL A 72 1.43 4.32 3.83
C VAL A 72 -0.07 4.53 3.67
N ILE A 73 -0.46 5.76 3.34
CA ILE A 73 -1.85 6.09 2.99
C ILE A 73 -1.94 6.06 1.47
N ILE A 74 -2.67 5.07 0.94
CA ILE A 74 -2.77 4.84 -0.50
C ILE A 74 -4.12 5.37 -0.98
N PRO A 75 -4.15 6.38 -1.86
CA PRO A 75 -5.41 6.87 -2.41
C PRO A 75 -6.05 5.80 -3.31
N PRO A 76 -7.38 5.79 -3.47
CA PRO A 76 -8.09 4.72 -4.18
C PRO A 76 -7.58 4.46 -5.59
N ASN A 77 -7.17 5.50 -6.33
CA ASN A 77 -6.62 5.39 -7.69
C ASN A 77 -5.29 4.62 -7.77
N LEU A 78 -4.53 4.54 -6.68
CA LEU A 78 -3.28 3.76 -6.56
C LEU A 78 -3.49 2.44 -5.80
N ALA A 79 -4.73 2.15 -5.39
CA ALA A 79 -5.15 0.90 -4.78
C ALA A 79 -6.03 0.11 -5.76
N TYR A 80 -7.32 -0.06 -5.44
CA TYR A 80 -8.27 -0.88 -6.20
C TYR A 80 -9.26 -0.04 -7.04
N GLY A 81 -9.08 1.28 -7.04
CA GLY A 81 -9.87 2.23 -7.81
C GLY A 81 -11.37 2.12 -7.56
N LYS A 82 -12.14 2.40 -8.63
CA LYS A 82 -13.60 2.33 -8.62
C LYS A 82 -14.15 0.91 -8.56
N ARG A 83 -13.33 -0.08 -8.94
CA ARG A 83 -13.72 -1.49 -8.95
C ARG A 83 -13.69 -2.10 -7.55
N GLY A 84 -12.83 -1.59 -6.67
CA GLY A 84 -12.60 -2.21 -5.37
C GLY A 84 -12.03 -3.62 -5.52
N SER A 85 -12.05 -4.37 -4.42
CA SER A 85 -11.75 -5.80 -4.38
C SER A 85 -12.80 -6.50 -3.52
N PRO A 86 -13.99 -6.78 -4.08
CA PRO A 86 -15.07 -7.40 -3.35
C PRO A 86 -14.68 -8.81 -2.85
N PRO A 87 -15.15 -9.23 -1.66
CA PRO A 87 -16.04 -8.52 -0.74
C PRO A 87 -15.32 -7.60 0.26
N ALA A 88 -13.99 -7.64 0.32
CA ALA A 88 -13.21 -6.99 1.39
C ALA A 88 -13.06 -5.47 1.20
N ILE A 89 -12.86 -5.00 -0.03
CA ILE A 89 -12.60 -3.59 -0.35
C ILE A 89 -13.74 -3.07 -1.23
N PRO A 90 -14.61 -2.19 -0.72
CA PRO A 90 -15.67 -1.60 -1.53
C PRO A 90 -15.04 -0.72 -2.62
N GLY A 91 -15.63 -0.76 -3.82
CA GLY A 91 -15.29 0.21 -4.86
C GLY A 91 -15.81 1.58 -4.46
N ASN A 92 -15.05 2.65 -4.77
CA ASN A 92 -15.57 4.00 -4.55
C ASN A 92 -16.75 4.24 -5.51
N PRO A 93 -17.97 4.52 -5.01
CA PRO A 93 -19.05 4.91 -5.89
C PRO A 93 -18.64 6.21 -6.59
N LEU A 94 -18.72 6.21 -7.92
CA LEU A 94 -18.61 7.42 -8.71
C LEU A 94 -19.67 8.41 -8.21
N SER A 95 -19.28 9.41 -7.44
CA SER A 95 -19.96 10.70 -7.43
C SER A 95 -19.75 11.31 -8.82
N ARG A 96 -20.56 10.87 -9.79
CA ARG A 96 -20.84 11.69 -10.98
C ARG A 96 -21.56 12.93 -10.44
N GLU A 97 -20.91 14.08 -10.46
CA GLU A 97 -21.69 15.32 -10.54
C GLU A 97 -22.45 15.28 -11.88
N PRO A 98 -23.79 15.38 -11.88
CA PRO A 98 -24.52 15.62 -13.11
C PRO A 98 -24.29 17.09 -13.49
N GLY A 99 -23.33 17.36 -14.36
CA GLY A 99 -23.04 18.73 -14.76
C GLY A 99 -22.20 18.86 -16.02
N LEU A 100 -22.91 19.18 -17.12
CA LEU A 100 -22.46 19.94 -18.29
C LEU A 100 -21.86 19.18 -19.48
N GLY A 101 -22.61 19.17 -20.60
CA GLY A 101 -22.02 19.08 -21.94
C GLY A 101 -22.85 18.41 -23.04
N ALA A 102 -24.02 18.96 -23.37
CA ALA A 102 -24.57 19.07 -24.73
C ALA A 102 -25.82 19.97 -24.69
#